data_AF-A0AAU4JZ97-F1
#
_entry.id   AF-A0AAU4JZ97-F1
#
_cell.length_a   1.000
_cell.length_b   1.000
_cell.length_c   1.000
_cell.angle_alpha   90.00
_cell.angle_beta   90.00
_cell.angle_gamma   90.00
#
_symmetry.space_group_name_H-M   'P 1'
#
loop_
_entity.id
_entity.type
_entity.pdbx_description
1 polymer ?
#
loop_
_entity_poly.entity_id
_entity_poly.type
_entity_poly.pdbx_seq_one_letter_code
_entity_poly.pdbx_strand_id
1 'polypeptide(L)'
;MSTNDPDTVMLTKTERASPLDPINVYAVISLVAALLGLFPVAIVFGILAFTRPAGRGIAVAGLVLGVLELAALLVVLFGMASAFTDDTDSDTGQTVASSVFEPFIPTAESASSTTSETSTPSQTTPSPTAEASPLPTSGPVLNESCSEGQASVIATDANTGQNIVCTFLGAGGGYKWVQTAEVSPGTHERGDSCDPATDRVGRTAAGTALICVSEVNGGSGGSWEPGP
;
A
#
# COMPACT_ATOMS: atom_id res chain seq x y z
N MET A 1 -21.23 39.16 -56.87
CA MET A 1 -22.00 39.05 -55.61
C MET A 1 -22.94 37.89 -55.75
N SER A 2 -22.60 36.76 -55.16
CA SER A 2 -23.40 35.53 -55.18
C SER A 2 -23.46 35.07 -53.73
N THR A 3 -24.66 35.15 -53.16
CA THR A 3 -25.02 34.72 -51.82
C THR A 3 -25.02 33.19 -51.78
N ASN A 4 -24.04 32.61 -51.09
CA ASN A 4 -24.11 31.21 -50.68
C ASN A 4 -24.37 31.20 -49.18
N ASP A 5 -25.58 30.79 -48.85
CA ASP A 5 -26.14 30.56 -47.52
C ASP A 5 -25.80 29.11 -47.12
N PRO A 6 -25.00 28.87 -46.05
CA PRO A 6 -24.56 27.53 -45.68
C PRO A 6 -25.28 26.97 -44.43
N ASP A 7 -26.59 27.20 -44.23
CA ASP A 7 -27.30 26.72 -43.04
C ASP A 7 -28.18 25.46 -43.23
N THR A 8 -27.96 24.67 -44.29
CA THR A 8 -28.78 23.45 -44.50
C THR A 8 -28.01 22.25 -45.04
N VAL A 9 -26.98 21.81 -44.32
CA VAL A 9 -26.54 20.41 -44.35
C VAL A 9 -26.64 19.82 -42.96
N MET A 10 -27.86 19.32 -42.73
CA MET A 10 -28.24 18.30 -41.78
C MET A 10 -27.14 17.26 -41.46
N LEU A 11 -27.05 16.97 -40.16
CA LEU A 11 -26.99 15.61 -39.62
C LEU A 11 -25.77 14.77 -40.00
N THR A 12 -24.61 15.12 -39.45
CA THR A 12 -23.77 14.15 -38.73
C THR A 12 -22.99 14.91 -37.67
N LYS A 13 -23.71 15.55 -36.72
CA LYS A 13 -23.12 15.69 -35.39
C LYS A 13 -23.07 14.27 -34.85
N THR A 14 -21.99 13.59 -35.20
CA THR A 14 -21.50 12.40 -34.50
C THR A 14 -21.80 12.66 -33.04
N GLU A 15 -22.75 11.89 -32.50
CA GLU A 15 -22.70 11.52 -31.11
C GLU A 15 -21.25 11.11 -30.87
N ARG A 16 -20.45 12.07 -30.40
CA ARG A 16 -19.37 11.74 -29.51
C ARG A 16 -20.10 10.97 -28.42
N ALA A 17 -20.03 9.65 -28.52
CA ALA A 17 -20.14 8.80 -27.37
C ALA A 17 -19.39 9.54 -26.28
N SER A 18 -20.14 10.12 -25.34
CA SER A 18 -19.56 10.54 -24.07
C SER A 18 -18.68 9.36 -23.66
N PRO A 19 -17.40 9.56 -23.33
CA PRO A 19 -16.66 8.49 -22.68
C PRO A 19 -17.54 8.09 -21.51
N LEU A 20 -18.17 6.91 -21.60
CA LEU A 20 -18.99 6.38 -20.53
C LEU A 20 -18.10 6.48 -19.31
N ASP A 21 -18.50 7.30 -18.34
CA ASP A 21 -17.79 7.43 -17.08
C ASP A 21 -17.43 6.01 -16.65
N PRO A 22 -16.15 5.69 -16.38
CA PRO A 22 -15.75 4.33 -16.07
C PRO A 22 -16.57 3.82 -14.88
N ILE A 23 -17.58 3.01 -15.21
CA ILE A 23 -18.52 2.45 -14.25
C ILE A 23 -17.70 1.58 -13.32
N ASN A 24 -17.78 1.85 -12.02
CA ASN A 24 -17.00 1.13 -11.02
C ASN A 24 -17.52 -0.32 -10.93
N VAL A 25 -16.81 -1.25 -11.60
CA VAL A 25 -17.16 -2.68 -11.66
C VAL A 25 -17.30 -3.29 -10.27
N TYR A 26 -16.56 -2.79 -9.28
CA TYR A 26 -16.67 -3.24 -7.88
C TYR A 26 -18.01 -2.86 -7.23
N ALA A 27 -18.59 -1.71 -7.61
CA ALA A 27 -19.90 -1.29 -7.11
C ALA A 27 -21.04 -2.17 -7.67
N VAL A 28 -20.93 -2.57 -8.95
CA VAL A 28 -21.89 -3.48 -9.57
C VAL A 28 -21.82 -4.88 -8.93
N ILE A 29 -20.61 -5.37 -8.68
CA ILE A 29 -20.40 -6.67 -8.02
C ILE A 29 -20.94 -6.65 -6.57
N SER A 30 -20.72 -5.57 -5.82
CA SER A 30 -21.26 -5.40 -4.47
C SER A 30 -22.79 -5.44 -4.46
N LEU A 31 -23.45 -4.76 -5.41
CA LEU A 31 -24.91 -4.76 -5.52
C LEU A 31 -25.47 -6.15 -5.85
N VAL A 32 -24.87 -6.85 -6.81
CA VAL A 32 -25.30 -8.22 -7.18
C VAL A 32 -25.08 -9.19 -6.02
N ALA A 33 -23.95 -9.09 -5.31
CA ALA A 33 -23.69 -9.92 -4.12
C ALA A 33 -24.71 -9.66 -3.00
N ALA A 34 -25.11 -8.41 -2.78
CA ALA A 34 -26.15 -8.06 -1.83
C ALA A 34 -27.52 -8.65 -2.23
N LEU A 35 -27.90 -8.58 -3.51
CA LEU A 35 -29.15 -9.17 -4.01
C LEU A 35 -29.18 -10.71 -3.88
N LEU A 36 -28.02 -11.36 -3.88
CA LEU A 36 -27.88 -12.81 -3.71
C LEU A 36 -27.72 -13.24 -2.23
N GLY A 37 -27.77 -12.31 -1.27
CA GLY A 37 -27.60 -12.62 0.16
C GLY A 37 -26.18 -13.01 0.55
N LEU A 38 -25.18 -12.73 -0.30
CA LEU A 38 -23.76 -12.98 0.00
C LEU A 38 -23.20 -11.84 0.84
N PHE A 39 -23.74 -11.70 2.04
CA PHE A 39 -23.47 -10.62 2.98
C PHE A 39 -21.97 -10.32 3.20
N PRO A 40 -21.05 -11.29 3.39
CA PRO A 40 -19.62 -11.01 3.57
C PRO A 40 -18.96 -10.45 2.31
N VAL A 41 -19.38 -10.94 1.15
CA VAL A 41 -18.84 -10.55 -0.16
C VAL A 41 -19.30 -9.12 -0.49
N ALA A 42 -20.58 -8.82 -0.27
CA ALA A 42 -21.16 -7.49 -0.50
C ALA A 42 -20.43 -6.38 0.29
N ILE A 43 -20.09 -6.65 1.55
CA ILE A 43 -19.39 -5.71 2.42
C ILE A 43 -17.98 -5.40 1.90
N VAL A 44 -17.19 -6.43 1.59
CA VAL A 44 -15.80 -6.25 1.12
C VAL A 44 -15.77 -5.45 -0.17
N PHE A 45 -16.61 -5.79 -1.14
CA PHE A 45 -16.68 -5.07 -2.42
C PHE A 45 -17.28 -3.67 -2.29
N GLY A 46 -18.18 -3.45 -1.33
CA GLY A 46 -18.72 -2.14 -1.01
C GLY A 46 -17.65 -1.20 -0.43
N ILE A 47 -16.82 -1.70 0.49
CA ILE A 47 -15.69 -0.96 1.07
C ILE A 47 -14.64 -0.63 0.01
N LEU A 48 -14.31 -1.58 -0.87
CA LEU A 48 -13.38 -1.34 -1.98
C LEU A 48 -13.90 -0.27 -2.95
N ALA A 49 -15.21 -0.16 -3.15
CA ALA A 49 -15.81 0.88 -4.01
C ALA A 49 -15.63 2.31 -3.46
N PHE A 50 -15.44 2.50 -2.15
CA PHE A 50 -15.24 3.82 -1.54
C PHE A 50 -13.86 4.45 -1.81
N THR A 51 -12.91 3.70 -2.33
CA THR A 51 -11.58 4.21 -2.67
C THR A 51 -11.55 5.05 -3.95
N ARG A 52 -12.67 5.20 -4.68
CA ARG A 52 -12.78 6.11 -5.84
C ARG A 52 -13.89 7.17 -5.63
N PRO A 53 -13.62 8.46 -5.93
CA PRO A 53 -14.54 9.57 -5.65
C PRO A 53 -15.82 9.56 -6.51
N ALA A 54 -15.84 8.85 -7.64
CA ALA A 54 -17.02 8.64 -8.46
C ALA A 54 -17.71 7.32 -8.10
N GLY A 55 -18.76 7.36 -7.25
CA GLY A 55 -19.55 6.16 -6.91
C GLY A 55 -20.15 6.10 -5.51
N ARG A 56 -19.96 7.13 -4.68
CA ARG A 56 -20.38 7.15 -3.26
C ARG A 56 -21.86 6.82 -3.02
N GLY A 57 -22.77 7.17 -3.93
CA GLY A 57 -24.21 6.95 -3.75
C GLY A 57 -24.64 5.48 -3.72
N ILE A 58 -24.07 4.64 -4.59
CA ILE A 58 -24.43 3.21 -4.66
C ILE A 58 -23.74 2.41 -3.55
N ALA A 59 -22.54 2.80 -3.15
CA ALA A 59 -21.81 2.16 -2.06
C ALA A 59 -22.52 2.36 -0.69
N VAL A 60 -23.12 3.54 -0.46
CA VAL A 60 -23.93 3.80 0.75
C VAL A 60 -25.21 2.95 0.76
N ALA A 61 -25.89 2.83 -0.39
CA ALA A 61 -27.09 1.99 -0.48
C ALA A 61 -26.78 0.51 -0.21
N GLY A 62 -25.66 -0.02 -0.74
CA GLY A 62 -25.21 -1.38 -0.47
C GLY A 62 -24.86 -1.61 1.00
N LEU A 63 -24.22 -0.64 1.66
CA LEU A 63 -23.90 -0.72 3.09
C LEU A 63 -25.16 -0.69 3.97
N VAL A 64 -26.13 0.18 3.66
CA VAL A 64 -27.39 0.27 4.41
C VAL A 64 -28.21 -1.01 4.27
N LEU A 65 -28.28 -1.59 3.06
CA LEU A 65 -28.95 -2.88 2.85
C LEU A 65 -28.24 -4.01 3.59
N GLY A 66 -26.91 -4.07 3.56
CA GLY A 66 -26.15 -5.06 4.34
C GLY A 66 -26.42 -4.93 5.84
N VAL A 67 -26.38 -3.72 6.40
CA VAL A 67 -26.63 -3.50 7.85
C VAL A 67 -28.06 -3.91 8.24
N LEU A 68 -29.06 -3.61 7.39
CA LEU A 68 -30.44 -4.04 7.64
C LEU A 68 -30.59 -5.57 7.61
N GLU A 69 -29.90 -6.25 6.71
CA GLU A 69 -29.92 -7.71 6.62
C GLU A 69 -29.20 -8.37 7.82
N LEU A 70 -28.06 -7.84 8.25
CA LEU A 70 -27.39 -8.28 9.49
C LEU A 70 -28.30 -8.11 10.70
N ALA A 71 -28.99 -6.97 10.80
CA ALA A 71 -29.94 -6.72 11.89
C ALA A 71 -31.11 -7.71 11.85
N ALA A 72 -31.64 -8.03 10.68
CA ALA A 72 -32.69 -9.04 10.52
C ALA A 72 -32.20 -10.44 10.91
N LEU A 73 -31.01 -10.85 10.50
CA LEU A 73 -30.41 -12.13 10.89
C LEU A 73 -30.17 -12.21 12.40
N LEU A 74 -29.70 -11.14 13.03
CA LEU A 74 -29.55 -11.08 14.48
C LEU A 74 -30.89 -11.18 15.20
N VAL A 75 -31.92 -10.50 14.71
CA VAL A 75 -33.27 -10.61 15.29
C VAL A 75 -33.83 -12.01 15.14
N VAL A 76 -33.63 -12.68 13.99
CA VAL A 76 -34.05 -14.07 13.79
C VAL A 76 -33.25 -15.04 14.67
N LEU A 77 -31.93 -14.85 14.79
CA LEU A 77 -31.04 -15.69 15.60
C LEU A 77 -31.34 -15.54 17.10
N PHE A 78 -31.44 -14.31 17.60
CA PHE A 78 -31.80 -14.05 19.00
C PHE A 78 -33.27 -14.36 19.29
N GLY A 79 -34.16 -14.17 18.30
CA GLY A 79 -35.57 -14.55 18.38
C GLY A 79 -35.77 -16.06 18.46
N MET A 80 -35.03 -16.84 17.67
CA MET A 80 -34.99 -18.30 17.80
C MET A 80 -34.34 -18.73 19.11
N ALA A 81 -33.23 -18.11 19.54
CA ALA A 81 -32.60 -18.43 20.82
C ALA A 81 -33.54 -18.20 22.01
N SER A 82 -34.41 -17.19 21.95
CA SER A 82 -35.42 -16.91 22.97
C SER A 82 -36.64 -17.85 22.90
N ALA A 83 -36.84 -18.54 21.77
CA ALA A 83 -37.90 -19.54 21.59
C ALA A 83 -37.48 -20.96 22.03
N PHE A 84 -36.19 -21.19 22.29
CA PHE A 84 -35.64 -22.46 22.78
C PHE A 84 -35.19 -22.43 24.26
N THR A 85 -35.42 -21.32 24.98
CA THR A 85 -35.09 -21.20 26.41
C THR A 85 -36.23 -21.56 27.37
N ASP A 86 -37.31 -22.16 26.87
CA ASP A 86 -38.29 -22.85 27.73
C ASP A 86 -37.88 -24.33 27.80
N ASP A 87 -37.66 -24.82 29.03
CA ASP A 87 -37.23 -26.17 29.40
C ASP A 87 -35.74 -26.53 29.21
N THR A 88 -34.89 -26.07 30.12
CA THR A 88 -33.81 -26.95 30.63
C THR A 88 -33.62 -26.71 32.13
N ASP A 89 -34.63 -27.07 32.90
CA ASP A 89 -34.49 -27.38 34.32
C ASP A 89 -34.10 -28.86 34.42
N SER A 90 -32.82 -29.15 34.62
CA SER A 90 -32.32 -30.43 35.15
C SER A 90 -30.87 -30.30 35.56
N ASP A 91 -30.74 -29.84 36.81
CA ASP A 91 -29.73 -30.22 37.79
C ASP A 91 -29.08 -31.59 37.51
N THR A 92 -27.76 -31.62 37.30
CA THR A 92 -26.90 -32.68 37.86
C THR A 92 -25.47 -32.15 37.90
N GLY A 93 -24.94 -32.00 39.11
CA GLY A 93 -23.61 -31.50 39.37
C GLY A 93 -22.47 -32.48 39.05
N GLN A 94 -21.32 -32.18 39.67
CA GLN A 94 -20.08 -32.97 39.71
C GLN A 94 -19.20 -32.76 38.45
N THR A 95 -17.90 -32.44 38.50
CA THR A 95 -16.90 -32.55 39.56
C THR A 95 -15.66 -31.72 39.16
N VAL A 96 -14.98 -31.21 40.17
CA VAL A 96 -13.61 -30.65 40.18
C VAL A 96 -12.60 -31.34 39.26
N ALA A 97 -11.79 -30.53 38.57
CA ALA A 97 -10.37 -30.78 38.38
C ALA A 97 -9.62 -29.45 38.20
N SER A 98 -8.94 -29.01 39.27
CA SER A 98 -7.90 -27.99 39.21
C SER A 98 -6.77 -28.48 38.30
N SER A 99 -6.45 -27.73 37.25
CA SER A 99 -5.15 -27.84 36.57
C SER A 99 -4.39 -26.54 36.80
N VAL A 100 -3.58 -26.57 37.86
CA VAL A 100 -2.49 -25.61 38.09
C VAL A 100 -1.47 -25.81 36.97
N PHE A 101 -1.14 -24.75 36.25
CA PHE A 101 0.05 -24.72 35.39
C PHE A 101 0.85 -23.46 35.75
N GLU A 102 2.04 -23.69 36.29
CA GLU A 102 2.98 -22.68 36.78
C GLU A 102 3.62 -21.88 35.61
N PRO A 103 3.99 -20.61 35.85
CA PRO A 103 4.74 -19.81 34.90
C PRO A 103 6.22 -20.19 34.90
N PHE A 104 6.74 -20.65 33.76
CA PHE A 104 8.18 -20.78 33.54
C PHE A 104 8.76 -19.45 33.06
N ILE A 105 9.60 -18.84 33.91
CA ILE A 105 10.49 -17.73 33.56
C ILE A 105 11.92 -18.28 33.49
N PRO A 106 12.61 -18.24 32.33
CA PRO A 106 14.07 -18.26 32.29
C PRO A 106 14.57 -16.80 32.20
N THR A 107 15.08 -16.26 33.31
CA THR A 107 16.51 -15.98 33.57
C THR A 107 17.20 -15.14 32.50
N ALA A 108 17.49 -13.89 32.87
CA ALA A 108 18.41 -13.01 32.17
C ALA A 108 19.86 -13.50 32.36
N GLU A 109 20.61 -13.63 31.26
CA GLU A 109 22.07 -13.77 31.31
C GLU A 109 22.70 -12.61 30.55
N SER A 110 23.40 -11.79 31.32
CA SER A 110 24.28 -10.73 30.87
C SER A 110 25.65 -11.34 30.62
N ALA A 111 26.18 -11.22 29.40
CA ALA A 111 27.61 -11.32 29.16
C ALA A 111 28.01 -10.46 27.96
N SER A 112 28.82 -9.46 28.28
CA SER A 112 29.59 -8.59 27.40
C SER A 112 30.63 -9.39 26.58
N SER A 113 30.82 -9.03 25.32
CA SER A 113 32.09 -9.24 24.64
C SER A 113 32.37 -8.11 23.64
N THR A 114 33.23 -7.20 24.10
CA THR A 114 34.04 -6.27 23.30
C THR A 114 34.98 -7.05 22.40
N THR A 115 35.01 -6.76 21.10
CA THR A 115 36.25 -6.84 20.31
C THR A 115 36.29 -5.69 19.32
N SER A 116 37.17 -4.73 19.61
CA SER A 116 37.69 -3.78 18.62
C SER A 116 38.78 -4.49 17.82
N GLU A 117 38.65 -4.55 16.50
CA GLU A 117 39.80 -4.76 15.62
C GLU A 117 40.06 -3.49 14.82
N THR A 118 41.03 -2.74 15.34
CA THR A 118 41.85 -1.80 14.58
C THR A 118 42.89 -2.61 13.83
N SER A 119 42.92 -2.54 12.50
CA SER A 119 44.11 -2.87 11.72
C SER A 119 44.35 -1.77 10.68
N THR A 120 45.45 -1.04 10.93
CA THR A 120 46.03 0.01 10.10
C THR A 120 46.79 -0.58 8.89
N PRO A 121 47.42 0.22 8.00
CA PRO A 121 47.29 0.15 6.55
C PRO A 121 48.29 -0.82 5.89
N SER A 122 47.93 -1.40 4.74
CA SER A 122 48.91 -2.06 3.87
C SER A 122 49.04 -1.32 2.55
N GLN A 123 50.27 -0.87 2.28
CA GLN A 123 50.69 -0.17 1.08
C GLN A 123 50.74 -1.09 -0.15
N THR A 124 50.31 -0.52 -1.28
CA THR A 124 50.85 -0.60 -2.64
C THR A 124 51.58 -1.87 -3.10
N THR A 125 50.97 -2.55 -4.09
CA THR A 125 51.68 -3.23 -5.20
C THR A 125 51.04 -2.78 -6.52
N PRO A 126 51.80 -2.37 -7.56
CA PRO A 126 51.23 -1.86 -8.82
C PRO A 126 50.96 -2.96 -9.86
N SER A 127 49.80 -2.82 -10.54
CA SER A 127 49.45 -3.27 -11.91
C SER A 127 49.31 -4.78 -12.18
N PRO A 128 48.32 -5.21 -12.99
CA PRO A 128 48.28 -4.86 -14.41
C PRO A 128 47.12 -3.92 -14.74
N THR A 129 47.36 -3.10 -15.76
CA THR A 129 46.41 -2.25 -16.48
C THR A 129 45.08 -2.99 -16.69
N ALA A 130 44.13 -2.75 -15.79
CA ALA A 130 42.73 -2.91 -16.11
C ALA A 130 42.45 -1.86 -17.17
N GLU A 131 42.25 -2.35 -18.39
CA GLU A 131 41.62 -1.65 -19.49
C GLU A 131 40.55 -0.72 -18.92
N ALA A 132 40.72 0.59 -19.13
CA ALA A 132 39.76 1.59 -18.73
C ALA A 132 38.46 1.26 -19.45
N SER A 133 37.58 0.53 -18.78
CA SER A 133 36.17 0.44 -19.15
C SER A 133 35.69 1.89 -19.23
N PRO A 134 35.13 2.33 -20.37
CA PRO A 134 34.63 3.69 -20.48
C PRO A 134 33.64 3.90 -19.34
N LEU A 135 33.93 4.84 -18.44
CA LEU A 135 32.93 5.31 -17.50
C LEU A 135 31.68 5.63 -18.34
N PRO A 136 30.50 5.07 -18.04
CA PRO A 136 29.30 5.61 -18.64
C PRO A 136 29.20 7.06 -18.20
N THR A 137 29.54 7.98 -19.11
CA THR A 137 29.40 9.44 -18.95
C THR A 137 27.94 9.87 -18.88
N SER A 138 27.00 8.93 -18.98
CA SER A 138 25.58 9.13 -18.75
C SER A 138 25.25 8.70 -17.33
N GLY A 139 24.62 9.59 -16.56
CA GLY A 139 23.99 9.22 -15.28
C GLY A 139 22.91 8.16 -15.46
N PRO A 140 22.29 7.68 -14.36
CA PRO A 140 21.28 6.65 -14.41
C PRO A 140 20.07 7.10 -15.24
N VAL A 141 19.48 6.15 -15.97
CA VAL A 141 18.32 6.36 -16.83
C VAL A 141 17.15 5.49 -16.37
N LEU A 142 15.94 6.04 -16.44
CA LEU A 142 14.70 5.37 -16.12
C LEU A 142 14.56 4.05 -16.90
N ASN A 143 14.15 3.00 -16.19
CA ASN A 143 14.01 1.61 -16.62
C ASN A 143 15.32 0.86 -16.93
N GLU A 144 16.49 1.48 -16.78
CA GLU A 144 17.76 0.76 -16.86
C GLU A 144 18.02 -0.07 -15.61
N SER A 145 18.86 -1.10 -15.77
CA SER A 145 19.30 -1.92 -14.65
C SER A 145 20.22 -1.14 -13.73
N CYS A 146 20.07 -1.34 -12.43
CA CYS A 146 20.99 -0.87 -11.40
C CYS A 146 21.64 -2.05 -10.68
N SER A 147 22.70 -1.77 -9.92
CA SER A 147 23.35 -2.77 -9.08
C SER A 147 22.63 -2.92 -7.73
N GLU A 148 22.79 -4.08 -7.09
CA GLU A 148 22.24 -4.33 -5.75
C GLU A 148 22.77 -3.33 -4.71
N GLY A 149 24.03 -2.89 -4.82
CA GLY A 149 24.60 -1.86 -3.96
C GLY A 149 23.97 -0.47 -4.13
N GLN A 150 23.16 -0.28 -5.17
CA GLN A 150 22.38 0.94 -5.41
C GLN A 150 20.91 0.78 -5.01
N ALA A 151 20.51 -0.37 -4.47
CA ALA A 151 19.15 -0.57 -3.99
C ALA A 151 18.74 0.55 -3.03
N SER A 152 17.52 1.05 -3.21
CA SER A 152 16.96 2.16 -2.45
C SER A 152 17.67 3.50 -2.64
N VAL A 153 18.70 3.63 -3.49
CA VAL A 153 19.35 4.92 -3.76
C VAL A 153 18.46 5.76 -4.66
N ILE A 154 18.30 7.04 -4.33
CA ILE A 154 17.65 8.04 -5.18
C ILE A 154 18.71 8.69 -6.06
N ALA A 155 18.45 8.71 -7.36
CA ALA A 155 19.25 9.42 -8.34
C ALA A 155 18.36 10.31 -9.21
N THR A 156 19.01 11.08 -10.08
CA THR A 156 18.33 11.93 -11.06
C THR A 156 18.49 11.31 -12.43
N ASP A 157 17.36 11.10 -13.12
CA ASP A 157 17.33 10.58 -14.47
C ASP A 157 18.07 11.51 -15.44
N ALA A 158 19.04 10.97 -16.16
CA ALA A 158 19.89 11.77 -17.04
C ALA A 158 19.15 12.42 -18.23
N ASN A 159 17.98 11.90 -18.61
CA ASN A 159 17.22 12.39 -19.78
C ASN A 159 16.15 13.42 -19.40
N THR A 160 15.47 13.21 -18.28
CA THR A 160 14.29 13.97 -17.85
C THR A 160 14.56 14.88 -16.66
N GLY A 161 15.65 14.65 -15.92
CA GLY A 161 15.94 15.36 -14.68
C GLY A 161 15.03 14.96 -13.50
N GLN A 162 14.18 13.94 -13.67
CA GLN A 162 13.27 13.48 -12.63
C GLN A 162 13.97 12.57 -11.63
N ASN A 163 13.48 12.53 -10.39
CA ASN A 163 13.98 11.60 -9.40
C ASN A 163 13.57 10.16 -9.77
N ILE A 164 14.54 9.25 -9.67
CA ILE A 164 14.40 7.82 -9.87
C ILE A 164 15.00 7.08 -8.69
N VAL A 165 14.44 5.93 -8.34
CA VAL A 165 14.94 5.06 -7.26
C VAL A 165 15.27 3.69 -7.84
N CYS A 166 16.37 3.09 -7.40
CA CYS A 166 16.71 1.73 -7.77
C CYS A 166 15.93 0.75 -6.89
N THR A 167 15.07 -0.07 -7.49
CA THR A 167 14.22 -1.02 -6.77
C THR A 167 14.37 -2.42 -7.34
N PHE A 168 14.31 -3.43 -6.47
CA PHE A 168 14.24 -4.83 -6.88
C PHE A 168 12.84 -5.18 -7.36
N LEU A 169 12.70 -5.50 -8.65
CA LEU A 169 11.42 -5.85 -9.28
C LEU A 169 11.14 -7.38 -9.28
N GLY A 170 11.83 -8.14 -8.43
CA GLY A 170 11.70 -9.59 -8.33
C GLY A 170 12.69 -10.37 -9.23
N ALA A 171 12.67 -11.70 -9.10
CA ALA A 171 13.66 -12.60 -9.72
C ALA A 171 13.76 -12.50 -11.26
N GLY A 172 12.68 -12.13 -11.95
CA GLY A 172 12.67 -11.92 -13.41
C GLY A 172 12.92 -10.47 -13.85
N GLY A 173 12.83 -9.51 -12.92
CA GLY A 173 12.96 -8.08 -13.20
C GLY A 173 14.32 -7.50 -12.79
N GLY A 174 14.97 -8.10 -11.79
CA GLY A 174 16.22 -7.60 -11.22
C GLY A 174 16.08 -6.21 -10.58
N TYR A 175 17.21 -5.58 -10.32
CA TYR A 175 17.28 -4.19 -9.86
C TYR A 175 17.13 -3.24 -11.05
N LYS A 176 16.17 -2.32 -10.99
CA LYS A 176 15.97 -1.30 -12.02
C LYS A 176 15.71 0.08 -11.43
N TRP A 177 16.13 1.09 -12.18
CA TRP A 177 15.75 2.48 -11.93
C TRP A 177 14.28 2.68 -12.30
N VAL A 178 13.46 3.01 -11.32
CA VAL A 178 12.03 3.29 -11.49
C VAL A 178 11.72 4.72 -11.07
N GLN A 179 10.65 5.26 -11.64
CA GLN A 179 10.20 6.61 -11.30
C GLN A 179 9.69 6.63 -9.86
N THR A 180 10.16 7.58 -9.08
CA THR A 180 9.67 7.79 -7.71
C THR A 180 8.72 9.00 -7.66
N ALA A 181 7.96 9.10 -6.57
CA ALA A 181 7.18 10.30 -6.29
C ALA A 181 8.10 11.50 -6.01
N GLU A 182 7.51 12.68 -5.88
CA GLU A 182 8.27 13.87 -5.49
C GLU A 182 8.98 13.65 -4.15
N VAL A 183 10.28 13.95 -4.14
CA VAL A 183 11.13 13.77 -2.96
C VAL A 183 11.03 15.04 -2.12
N SER A 184 10.54 14.90 -0.90
CA SER A 184 10.44 15.98 0.08
C SER A 184 11.81 16.67 0.25
N PRO A 185 11.85 18.02 0.31
CA PRO A 185 13.09 18.75 0.42
C PRO A 185 13.86 18.37 1.70
N GLY A 186 15.18 18.50 1.63
CA GLY A 186 16.07 18.22 2.76
C GLY A 186 16.49 16.75 2.86
N THR A 187 17.07 16.43 4.01
CA THR A 187 17.48 15.08 4.40
C THR A 187 16.80 14.71 5.71
N HIS A 188 16.31 13.48 5.80
CA HIS A 188 15.55 12.97 6.94
C HIS A 188 16.17 11.66 7.43
N GLU A 189 15.95 11.31 8.69
CA GLU A 189 16.36 10.04 9.28
C GLU A 189 15.15 9.16 9.56
N ARG A 190 15.38 7.86 9.77
CA ARG A 190 14.31 6.92 10.13
C ARG A 190 13.66 7.36 11.45
N GLY A 191 12.34 7.35 11.48
CA GLY A 191 11.54 7.69 12.66
C GLY A 191 11.31 9.19 12.84
N ASP A 192 11.95 10.04 12.04
CA ASP A 192 11.61 11.46 12.00
C ASP A 192 10.14 11.64 11.57
N SER A 193 9.49 12.68 12.09
CA SER A 193 8.09 12.98 11.75
C SER A 193 7.97 13.48 10.31
N CYS A 194 6.95 13.03 9.61
CA CYS A 194 6.59 13.49 8.27
C CYS A 194 5.08 13.73 8.15
N ASP A 195 4.65 14.51 7.17
CA ASP A 195 3.22 14.68 6.85
C ASP A 195 2.81 13.75 5.70
N PRO A 196 2.09 12.65 5.94
CA PRO A 196 1.72 11.70 4.88
C PRO A 196 0.75 12.28 3.84
N ALA A 197 0.20 13.48 4.03
CA ALA A 197 -0.60 14.16 3.02
C ALA A 197 0.28 14.79 1.92
N THR A 198 1.45 15.31 2.29
CA THR A 198 2.33 16.11 1.41
C THR A 198 3.69 15.45 1.18
N ASP A 199 4.25 14.80 2.19
CA ASP A 199 5.50 14.05 2.15
C ASP A 199 5.22 12.60 1.74
N ARG A 200 5.61 12.22 0.53
CA ARG A 200 5.49 10.82 0.05
C ARG A 200 6.81 10.07 0.16
N VAL A 201 7.87 10.69 -0.33
CA VAL A 201 9.21 10.11 -0.40
C VAL A 201 10.19 11.11 0.19
N GLY A 202 11.12 10.62 1.00
CA GLY A 202 12.20 11.38 1.61
C GLY A 202 13.55 10.81 1.20
N ARG A 203 14.62 11.45 1.66
CA ARG A 203 16.00 11.05 1.37
C ARG A 203 16.84 11.13 2.64
N THR A 204 17.65 10.11 2.92
CA THR A 204 18.69 10.19 3.96
C THR A 204 19.88 11.04 3.51
N ALA A 205 20.76 11.43 4.43
CA ALA A 205 22.02 12.09 4.06
C ALA A 205 22.90 11.25 3.11
N ALA A 206 22.75 9.92 3.12
CA ALA A 206 23.43 9.00 2.22
C ALA A 206 22.77 8.89 0.83
N GLY A 207 21.63 9.55 0.59
CA GLY A 207 20.91 9.48 -0.68
C GLY A 207 19.93 8.31 -0.79
N THR A 208 19.66 7.59 0.30
CA THR A 208 18.73 6.46 0.33
C THR A 208 17.29 6.95 0.46
N ALA A 209 16.35 6.28 -0.21
CA ALA A 209 14.93 6.57 -0.16
C ALA A 209 14.33 6.25 1.21
N LEU A 210 13.48 7.16 1.67
CA LEU A 210 12.56 6.96 2.78
C LEU A 210 11.14 7.09 2.27
N ILE A 211 10.19 6.40 2.90
CA ILE A 211 8.76 6.54 2.66
C ILE A 211 8.09 7.08 3.91
N CYS A 212 7.16 8.02 3.74
CA CYS A 212 6.37 8.50 4.87
C CYS A 212 5.20 7.55 5.10
N VAL A 213 5.19 6.87 6.24
CA VAL A 213 4.07 5.99 6.61
C VAL A 213 3.15 6.72 7.57
N SER A 214 1.84 6.70 7.28
CA SER A 214 0.83 7.30 8.16
C SER A 214 0.67 6.48 9.44
N GLU A 215 0.56 7.14 10.59
CA GLU A 215 0.27 6.46 11.84
C GLU A 215 -1.15 5.87 11.84
N VAL A 216 -1.29 4.62 12.29
CA VAL A 216 -2.56 3.88 12.28
C VAL A 216 -3.58 4.35 13.33
N ASN A 217 -3.18 5.24 14.25
CA ASN A 217 -4.00 5.67 15.40
C ASN A 217 -4.84 6.94 15.15
N GLY A 218 -5.07 7.32 13.89
CA GLY A 218 -5.90 8.48 13.54
C GLY A 218 -5.25 9.84 13.80
N GLY A 219 -3.95 9.86 14.12
CA GLY A 219 -3.14 11.07 14.09
C GLY A 219 -2.90 11.53 12.65
N SER A 220 -2.84 12.84 12.42
CA SER A 220 -2.47 13.42 11.11
C SER A 220 -0.98 13.30 10.78
N GLY A 221 -0.21 12.61 11.62
CA GLY A 221 1.23 12.45 11.48
C GLY A 221 1.62 11.15 10.79
N GLY A 222 2.85 11.14 10.31
CA GLY A 222 3.55 9.96 9.85
C GLY A 222 4.98 9.92 10.36
N SER A 223 5.65 8.82 10.10
CA SER A 223 7.08 8.66 10.36
C SER A 223 7.81 8.20 9.09
N TRP A 224 9.06 8.62 8.97
CA TRP A 224 9.92 8.17 7.87
C TRP A 224 10.40 6.74 8.11
N GLU A 225 10.12 5.86 7.15
CA GLU A 225 10.58 4.47 7.15
C GLU A 225 11.47 4.18 5.93
N PRO A 226 12.34 3.16 5.97
CA PRO A 226 13.15 2.76 4.83
C PRO A 226 12.32 2.50 3.58
N GLY A 227 12.73 3.09 2.47
CA GLY A 227 12.20 2.80 1.15
C GLY A 227 12.64 1.44 0.60
N PRO A 228 12.06 1.02 -0.54
CA PRO A 228 12.30 -0.27 -1.18
C PRO A 228 13.67 -0.39 -1.83
#